data_AF-A0A6L5F453-F1
#
_entry.id   AF-A0A6L5F453-F1
#
_cell.length_a   1.000
_cell.length_b   1.000
_cell.length_c   1.000
_cell.angle_alpha   90.00
_cell.angle_beta   90.00
_cell.angle_gamma   90.00
#
_symmetry.space_group_name_H-M   'P 1'
#
loop_
_entity.id
_entity.type
_entity.pdbx_description
1 polymer ?
#
loop_
_entity_poly.entity_id
_entity_poly.type
_entity_poly.pdbx_seq_one_letter_code
_entity_poly.pdbx_strand_id
1 'polypeptide(L)'
;MSSQGQEASFPRKPMSEYCNEAMKQVYRYLDGEMTWWRAREIRHHLEDCPPCGEAFSYEDHFLKVVRQGLKEEPPTEMMERLRAVLRSEEAG
;
A
#
# COMPACT_ATOMS: atom_id res chain seq x y z
N MET A 1 -6.58 -18.36 -26.71
CA MET A 1 -5.31 -17.62 -26.87
C MET A 1 -5.68 -16.35 -27.64
N SER A 2 -5.87 -15.18 -27.04
CA SER A 2 -5.06 -14.53 -26.03
C SER A 2 -5.94 -13.68 -25.11
N SER A 3 -5.82 -13.92 -23.81
CA SER A 3 -6.39 -13.07 -22.77
C SER A 3 -5.56 -11.79 -22.71
N GLN A 4 -6.02 -10.72 -23.34
CA GLN A 4 -5.44 -9.40 -23.13
C GLN A 4 -5.85 -8.96 -21.73
N GLY A 5 -4.87 -8.92 -20.82
CA GLY A 5 -5.01 -8.35 -19.50
C GLY A 5 -5.53 -6.93 -19.62
N GLN A 6 -6.65 -6.66 -18.95
CA GLN A 6 -7.21 -5.32 -18.84
C GLN A 6 -6.23 -4.48 -18.02
N GLU A 7 -5.56 -3.56 -18.70
CA GLU A 7 -4.85 -2.46 -18.05
C GLU A 7 -5.88 -1.68 -17.22
N ALA A 8 -5.66 -1.63 -15.90
CA ALA A 8 -6.52 -0.92 -14.97
C ALA A 8 -6.54 0.58 -15.33
N SER A 9 -7.52 0.98 -16.14
CA SER A 9 -7.75 2.35 -16.58
C SER A 9 -8.50 3.12 -15.50
N PHE A 10 -7.78 3.46 -14.44
CA PHE A 10 -8.26 4.46 -13.48
C PHE A 10 -8.18 5.87 -14.09
N PRO A 11 -9.17 6.75 -13.87
CA PRO A 11 -9.26 8.04 -14.53
C PRO A 11 -8.17 8.99 -14.01
N ARG A 12 -6.97 8.93 -14.60
CA ARG A 12 -5.92 9.89 -14.32
C ARG A 12 -6.21 11.19 -15.07
N LYS A 13 -6.89 12.12 -14.38
CA LYS A 13 -6.95 13.52 -14.84
C LYS A 13 -5.51 14.03 -15.01
N PRO A 14 -5.20 14.83 -16.05
CA PRO A 14 -3.84 15.32 -16.25
C PRO A 14 -3.41 16.15 -15.04
N MET A 15 -2.26 15.76 -14.50
CA MET A 15 -1.76 16.18 -13.20
C MET A 15 -0.34 16.75 -13.37
N SER A 16 0.07 17.66 -12.49
CA SER A 16 1.42 18.22 -12.49
C SER A 16 2.49 17.13 -12.31
N GLU A 17 3.75 17.43 -12.61
CA GLU A 17 4.87 16.49 -12.44
C GLU A 17 4.96 15.98 -10.98
N TYR A 18 4.71 16.84 -10.00
CA TYR A 18 4.64 16.50 -8.58
C TYR A 18 3.52 15.52 -8.24
N CYS A 19 2.33 15.74 -8.80
CA CYS A 19 1.20 14.83 -8.62
C CYS A 19 1.47 13.44 -9.22
N ASN A 20 2.15 13.38 -10.38
CA ASN A 20 2.53 12.11 -10.99
C ASN A 20 3.53 11.35 -10.13
N GLU A 21 4.52 12.04 -9.56
CA GLU A 21 5.48 11.42 -8.67
C GLU A 21 4.81 10.93 -7.38
N ALA A 22 3.95 11.73 -6.75
CA ALA A 22 3.18 11.31 -5.58
C ALA A 22 2.36 10.04 -5.86
N MET A 23 1.68 9.95 -7.00
CA MET A 23 0.90 8.77 -7.36
C MET A 23 1.75 7.54 -7.72
N LYS A 24 2.97 7.69 -8.24
CA LYS A 24 3.91 6.56 -8.40
C LYS A 24 4.36 5.98 -7.06
N GLN A 25 4.35 6.81 -6.01
CA GLN A 25 4.82 6.47 -4.68
C GLN A 25 3.69 6.03 -3.73
N VAL A 26 2.43 6.10 -4.18
CA VAL A 26 1.25 5.95 -3.33
C VAL A 26 1.16 4.59 -2.62
N TYR A 27 1.51 3.50 -3.31
CA TYR A 27 1.51 2.16 -2.70
C TYR A 27 2.63 1.98 -1.68
N ARG A 28 3.84 2.47 -1.97
CA ARG A 28 4.93 2.51 -0.98
C ARG A 28 4.56 3.33 0.25
N TYR A 29 3.77 4.38 0.07
CA TYR A 29 3.26 5.19 1.19
C TYR A 29 2.22 4.40 2.00
N LEU A 30 1.28 3.70 1.33
CA LEU A 30 0.27 2.84 1.95
C LEU A 30 0.85 1.65 2.72
N ASP A 31 1.96 1.11 2.25
CA ASP A 31 2.66 -0.02 2.86
C ASP A 31 3.72 0.41 3.90
N GLY A 32 3.99 1.71 4.01
CA GLY A 32 5.00 2.25 4.94
C GLY A 32 6.45 2.02 4.51
N GLU A 33 6.70 1.67 3.25
CA GLU A 33 8.01 1.30 2.70
C GLU A 33 8.84 2.51 2.24
N MET A 34 8.77 3.62 2.97
CA MET A 34 9.52 4.82 2.62
C MET A 34 10.07 5.55 3.85
N THR A 35 11.06 6.40 3.60
CA THR A 35 11.64 7.23 4.65
C THR A 35 10.60 8.20 5.22
N TRP A 36 10.75 8.55 6.51
CA TRP A 36 9.85 9.47 7.19
C TRP A 36 9.70 10.82 6.45
N TRP A 37 10.80 11.34 5.90
CA TRP A 37 10.78 12.57 5.11
C TRP A 37 9.88 12.47 3.87
N ARG A 38 10.01 11.39 3.08
CA ARG A 38 9.19 11.17 1.89
C ARG A 38 7.72 10.96 2.22
N ALA A 39 7.44 10.23 3.31
CA ALA A 39 6.07 10.04 3.77
C ALA A 39 5.41 11.38 4.16
N ARG A 40 6.19 12.30 4.74
CA ARG A 40 5.72 13.65 5.06
C ARG A 40 5.42 14.47 3.81
N GLU A 41 6.29 14.42 2.80
CA GLU A 41 6.07 15.12 1.52
C GLU A 41 4.81 14.65 0.81
N ILE A 42 4.60 13.33 0.73
CA ILE A 42 3.39 12.75 0.13
C ILE A 42 2.16 13.15 0.92
N ARG A 43 2.17 13.02 2.25
CA ARG A 43 1.04 13.43 3.09
C ARG A 43 0.66 14.89 2.86
N HIS A 44 1.65 15.79 2.88
CA HIS A 44 1.42 17.21 2.63
C HIS A 44 0.81 17.44 1.24
N HIS A 45 1.30 16.73 0.21
CA HIS A 45 0.72 16.81 -1.11
C HIS A 45 -0.74 16.32 -1.17
N LEU A 46 -1.07 15.23 -0.48
CA LEU A 46 -2.44 14.70 -0.42
C LEU A 46 -3.40 15.66 0.30
N GLU A 47 -2.91 16.41 1.28
CA GLU A 47 -3.68 17.46 1.99
C GLU A 47 -3.88 18.71 1.13
N ASP A 48 -2.85 19.15 0.43
CA ASP A 48 -2.88 20.38 -0.39
C ASP A 48 -3.51 20.19 -1.78
N CYS A 49 -3.57 18.95 -2.26
CA CYS A 49 -4.07 18.61 -3.59
C CYS A 49 -5.31 17.70 -3.48
N PRO A 50 -6.52 18.26 -3.41
CA PRO A 50 -7.77 17.50 -3.34
C PRO A 50 -7.91 16.37 -4.36
N PRO A 51 -7.56 16.52 -5.66
CA PRO A 51 -7.70 15.41 -6.60
C PRO A 51 -6.75 14.24 -6.29
N CYS A 52 -5.55 14.49 -5.75
CA CYS A 52 -4.64 13.43 -5.33
C CYS A 52 -5.11 12.79 -4.02
N GLY A 53 -5.62 13.59 -3.08
CA GLY A 53 -6.23 13.10 -1.84
C GLY A 53 -7.42 12.18 -2.10
N GLU A 54 -8.30 12.54 -3.04
CA GLU A 54 -9.44 11.72 -3.44
C GLU A 54 -8.98 10.40 -4.08
N ALA A 55 -8.04 10.46 -5.03
CA ALA A 55 -7.47 9.26 -5.65
C ALA A 55 -6.82 8.33 -4.61
N PHE A 56 -6.05 8.89 -3.68
CA PHE A 56 -5.46 8.13 -2.57
C PHE A 56 -6.52 7.46 -1.69
N SER A 57 -7.57 8.20 -1.32
CA SER A 57 -8.64 7.66 -0.46
C SER A 57 -9.35 6.46 -1.10
N TYR A 58 -9.51 6.49 -2.43
CA TYR A 58 -10.04 5.38 -3.19
C TYR A 58 -9.10 4.17 -3.11
N GLU A 59 -7.81 4.36 -3.37
CA GLU A 59 -6.81 3.29 -3.32
C GLU A 59 -6.70 2.66 -1.93
N ASP A 60 -6.66 3.48 -0.87
CA ASP A 60 -6.65 3.01 0.52
C ASP A 60 -7.90 2.16 0.83
N HIS A 61 -9.07 2.63 0.42
CA HIS A 61 -10.32 1.88 0.61
C HIS A 61 -10.34 0.59 -0.20
N PHE A 62 -9.88 0.62 -1.45
CA PHE A 62 -9.76 -0.56 -2.31
C PHE A 62 -8.85 -1.62 -1.69
N LEU A 63 -7.65 -1.24 -1.24
CA LEU A 63 -6.73 -2.17 -0.58
C LEU A 63 -7.30 -2.72 0.73
N LYS A 64 -8.05 -1.92 1.50
CA LYS A 64 -8.74 -2.41 2.70
C LYS A 64 -9.72 -3.54 2.37
N VAL A 65 -10.52 -3.38 1.31
CA VAL A 65 -11.46 -4.42 0.85
C VAL A 65 -10.71 -5.66 0.37
N VAL A 66 -9.67 -5.49 -0.44
CA VAL A 66 -8.85 -6.61 -0.94
C VAL A 66 -8.20 -7.39 0.20
N ARG A 67 -7.60 -6.69 1.18
CA ARG A 67 -6.98 -7.31 2.37
C ARG A 67 -8.00 -8.06 3.24
N GLN A 68 -9.26 -7.61 3.29
CA GLN A 68 -10.31 -8.34 3.99
C GLN A 68 -10.69 -9.65 3.28
N GLY A 69 -10.71 -9.66 1.94
CA GLY A 69 -10.95 -10.86 1.15
C GLY A 69 -9.79 -11.88 1.18
N LEU A 70 -8.57 -11.41 1.41
CA LEU A 70 -7.34 -12.22 1.50
C LEU A 70 -7.03 -12.72 2.92
N LYS A 71 -7.96 -12.64 3.86
CA LYS A 71 -7.76 -13.18 5.21
C LYS A 71 -7.74 -14.72 5.18
N GLU A 72 -6.58 -15.28 4.85
CA GLU A 72 -6.23 -16.67 5.10
C GLU A 72 -5.53 -16.75 6.46
N GLU A 73 -5.95 -17.67 7.32
CA GLU A 73 -5.24 -17.92 8.56
C GLU A 73 -3.87 -18.56 8.24
N PRO A 74 -2.77 -18.04 8.80
CA PRO A 74 -1.46 -18.65 8.59
C PRO A 74 -1.47 -20.09 9.15
N PRO A 75 -0.86 -21.07 8.46
CA PRO A 75 -0.83 -22.45 8.93
C PRO A 75 -0.27 -22.55 10.36
N THR A 76 -0.91 -23.38 11.19
CA THR A 76 -0.54 -23.54 12.62
C THR A 76 0.93 -23.87 12.80
N GLU A 77 1.49 -24.74 11.96
CA GLU A 77 2.90 -25.14 12.00
C GLU A 77 3.86 -23.94 11.81
N MET A 78 3.54 -23.03 10.88
CA MET A 78 4.32 -21.80 10.68
C MET A 78 4.29 -20.92 11.92
N MET A 79 3.12 -20.77 12.54
CA MET A 79 2.96 -19.96 13.76
C MET A 79 3.67 -20.59 14.96
N GLU A 80 3.66 -21.90 15.09
CA GLU A 80 4.40 -22.63 16.14
C GLU A 80 5.91 -22.44 16.00
N ARG A 81 6.43 -22.58 14.77
CA ARG A 81 7.85 -22.33 14.46
C ARG A 81 8.24 -20.89 14.76
N LEU A 82 7.43 -19.92 14.35
CA LEU A 82 7.69 -18.50 14.63
C LEU A 82 7.76 -18.23 16.14
N ARG A 83 6.80 -18.75 16.91
CA ARG A 83 6.79 -18.61 18.38
C ARG A 83 8.00 -19.27 19.04
N ALA A 84 8.47 -20.40 18.50
CA ALA A 84 9.66 -21.06 19.01
C ALA A 84 10.92 -20.20 18.83
N VAL A 85 11.08 -19.58 17.65
CA VAL A 85 12.21 -18.66 17.36
C VAL A 85 12.15 -17.44 18.27
N LEU A 86 10.98 -16.80 18.43
CA LEU A 86 10.88 -15.62 19.30
C LEU A 86 11.27 -15.94 20.76
N ARG A 87 10.86 -17.09 21.28
CA ARG A 87 11.26 -17.52 22.64
C ARG A 87 12.75 -17.79 22.78
N SER A 88 13.44 -18.28 21.74
CA SER A 88 14.88 -18.52 21.82
C SER A 88 15.68 -17.22 21.84
N GLU A 89 15.21 -16.18 21.14
CA GLU A 89 15.82 -14.85 21.15
C GLU A 89 15.63 -14.14 22.51
N GLU A 90 14.49 -14.35 23.18
CA GLU A 90 14.22 -13.77 24.52
C GLU A 90 15.02 -14.45 25.65
N ALA A 91 15.49 -15.68 25.42
CA ALA A 91 16.22 -16.47 26.41
C ALA A 91 17.75 -16.35 26.28
N GLY A 92 18.25 -15.61 25.29
CA GLY A 92 19.68 -15.33 25.05
C GLY A 92 20.05 -13.90 25.45
#